data_AF-A0A832MHT4-F1
#
_entry.id   AF-A0A832MHT4-F1
#
_cell.length_a   1.000
_cell.length_b   1.000
_cell.length_c   1.000
_cell.angle_alpha   90.00
_cell.angle_beta   90.00
_cell.angle_gamma   90.00
#
_symmetry.space_group_name_H-M   'P 1'
#
loop_
_entity.id
_entity.type
_entity.pdbx_description
1 polymer ?
#
loop_
_entity_poly.entity_id
_entity_poly.type
_entity_poly.pdbx_seq_one_letter_code
_entity_poly.pdbx_strand_id
1 'polypeptide(L)' 'MPQKENRKIVRIGKTSMGIILPKAWLRYFALNAGDKVEVISNGCVTVKPLAKICQAEE' A
#
# COMPACT_ATOMS: atom_id res chain seq x y z
N MET A 1 -2.38 9.03 15.82
CA MET A 1 -0.94 9.40 15.74
C MET A 1 -0.37 8.84 14.43
N PRO A 2 0.43 9.59 13.67
CA PRO A 2 1.02 9.09 12.42
C PRO A 2 2.08 8.02 12.73
N GLN A 3 1.90 6.81 12.21
CA GLN A 3 2.90 5.75 12.31
C GLN A 3 3.98 5.97 11.24
N LYS A 4 5.23 6.20 11.67
CA LYS A 4 6.40 6.31 10.78
C LYS A 4 7.28 5.08 10.98
N GLU A 5 7.56 4.36 9.90
CA GLU A 5 8.42 3.18 9.94
C GLU A 5 9.34 3.15 8.71
N ASN A 6 10.62 2.90 8.94
CA ASN A 6 11.60 2.77 7.87
C ASN A 6 11.71 1.30 7.46
N ARG A 7 11.49 1.01 6.17
CA ARG A 7 11.62 -0.35 5.63
C ARG A 7 12.57 -0.38 4.44
N LYS A 8 13.19 -1.55 4.24
CA LYS A 8 14.06 -1.80 3.09
C LYS A 8 13.22 -2.17 1.87
N ILE A 9 13.66 -1.69 0.72
CA ILE A 9 13.14 -2.11 -0.58
C ILE A 9 13.78 -3.47 -0.90
N VAL A 10 12.96 -4.43 -1.31
CA VAL A 10 13.38 -5.76 -1.71
C VAL A 10 13.19 -5.95 -3.21
N ARG A 11 14.07 -6.74 -3.83
CA ARG A 11 13.98 -7.06 -5.25
C ARG A 11 12.84 -8.04 -5.49
N ILE A 12 11.93 -7.70 -6.40
CA ILE A 12 10.83 -8.56 -6.83
C ILE A 12 11.07 -8.92 -8.30
N GLY A 13 11.52 -10.14 -8.56
CA GLY A 13 11.82 -10.60 -9.91
C GLY A 13 13.02 -9.89 -10.54
N LYS A 14 12.99 -9.75 -11.87
CA LYS A 14 14.13 -9.20 -12.64
C LYS A 14 14.11 -7.68 -12.75
N THR A 15 12.93 -7.09 -12.88
CA THR A 15 12.72 -5.68 -13.26
C THR A 15 12.05 -4.83 -12.19
N SER A 16 11.56 -5.44 -11.10
CA SER A 16 10.75 -4.73 -10.11
C SER A 16 11.38 -4.75 -8.72
N MET A 17 11.01 -3.73 -7.95
CA MET A 17 11.35 -3.56 -6.56
C MET A 17 10.05 -3.39 -5.78
N GLY A 18 10.01 -3.88 -4.54
CA GLY A 18 8.83 -3.82 -3.69
C GLY A 18 9.19 -3.46 -2.27
N ILE A 19 8.21 -2.98 -1.51
CA ILE A 19 8.32 -2.80 -0.07
C ILE A 19 7.42 -3.85 0.58
N ILE A 20 7.92 -4.50 1.61
CA ILE A 20 7.12 -5.46 2.38
C ILE A 20 6.25 -4.63 3.33
N LEU A 21 4.93 -4.78 3.25
CA LEU A 21 3.99 -4.18 4.19
C LEU A 21 3.61 -5.19 5.27
N PRO A 22 3.43 -4.79 6.54
CA PRO A 22 3.01 -5.70 7.58
C PRO A 22 1.53 -6.07 7.36
N LYS A 23 1.17 -7.31 7.71
CA LYS A 23 -0.20 -7.83 7.60
C LYS A 23 -1.22 -6.94 8.32
N ALA A 24 -0.82 -6.30 9.43
CA ALA A 24 -1.69 -5.39 10.18
C ALA A 24 -2.12 -4.16 9.36
N TRP A 25 -1.23 -3.59 8.55
CA TRP A 25 -1.59 -2.45 7.69
C TRP A 25 -2.52 -2.89 6.57
N LEU A 26 -2.23 -4.04 5.94
CA LEU A 26 -3.11 -4.62 4.93
C LEU A 26 -4.53 -4.86 5.49
N ARG A 27 -4.62 -5.37 6.73
CA ARG A 27 -5.89 -5.55 7.43
C ARG A 27 -6.61 -4.23 7.70
N TYR A 28 -5.90 -3.19 8.14
CA TYR A 28 -6.48 -1.87 8.38
C TYR A 28 -7.06 -1.25 7.10
N PHE A 29 -6.38 -1.39 5.97
CA PHE A 29 -6.83 -0.90 4.67
C PHE A 29 -7.71 -1.90 3.89
N ALA A 30 -8.11 -3.02 4.50
CA ALA A 30 -8.86 -4.10 3.88
C ALA A 30 -8.26 -4.60 2.53
N LEU A 31 -6.94 -4.54 2.40
CA LEU A 31 -6.21 -4.96 1.19
C LEU A 31 -5.85 -6.44 1.26
N ASN A 32 -6.13 -7.16 0.17
CA ASN A 32 -5.73 -8.56 -0.01
C ASN A 32 -4.64 -8.68 -1.07
N ALA A 33 -3.91 -9.80 -1.05
CA ALA A 33 -2.96 -10.11 -2.11
C ALA A 33 -3.71 -10.23 -3.45
N GLY A 34 -3.27 -9.44 -4.45
CA GLY A 34 -3.92 -9.35 -5.76
C GLY A 34 -4.90 -8.19 -5.91
N ASP A 35 -5.19 -7.44 -4.84
CA ASP A 35 -5.98 -6.22 -4.92
C ASP A 35 -5.20 -5.09 -5.62
N LYS A 36 -5.91 -4.16 -6.27
CA LYS A 36 -5.27 -3.08 -7.02
C LYS A 36 -5.09 -1.87 -6.10
N VAL A 37 -3.94 -1.22 -6.22
CA VAL A 37 -3.62 -0.01 -5.47
C VAL A 37 -3.21 1.09 -6.43
N GLU A 38 -3.55 2.33 -6.08
CA GLU A 38 -3.09 3.50 -6.79
C GLU A 38 -1.71 3.91 -6.27
N VAL A 39 -0.76 4.14 -7.19
CA VAL A 39 0.59 4.59 -6.86
C VAL A 39 0.81 5.94 -7.51
N ILE A 40 1.00 6.97 -6.67
CA ILE A 40 1.28 8.33 -7.13
C ILE A 40 2.77 8.61 -6.88
N SER A 41 3.50 8.96 -7.93
CA SER A 41 4.92 9.35 -7.87
C SER A 41 5.08 10.83 -8.22
N ASN A 42 5.02 11.71 -7.23
CA ASN A 42 5.23 13.14 -7.40
C ASN A 42 6.19 13.66 -6.33
N GLY A 43 7.49 13.32 -6.47
CA GLY A 43 8.53 13.57 -5.46
C GLY A 43 8.47 12.61 -4.25
N CYS A 44 7.28 12.20 -3.85
CA CYS A 44 7.04 11.12 -2.89
C CYS A 44 6.24 9.99 -3.56
N VAL A 45 6.52 8.74 -3.16
CA VAL A 45 5.71 7.59 -3.55
C VAL A 45 4.59 7.42 -2.52
N THR A 46 3.35 7.67 -2.95
CA THR A 46 2.17 7.47 -2.11
C THR A 46 1.38 6.30 -2.66
N VAL A 47 1.10 5.30 -1.81
CA VAL A 47 0.26 4.15 -2.15
C VAL A 47 -1.09 4.35 -1.49
N LYS A 48 -2.16 4.33 -2.30
CA LYS A 48 -3.53 4.42 -1.82
C LYS A 48 -4.31 3.17 -2.21
N PRO A 49 -5.17 2.62 -1.34
CA PRO A 49 -6.07 1.56 -1.73
C PRO A 49 -7.01 2.07 -2.84
N LEU A 50 -7.13 1.31 -3.93
CA LEU A 50 -8.06 1.64 -5.01
C LEU A 50 -9.43 1.18 -4.54
N ALA A 51 -10.16 2.09 -3.86
CA ALA A 51 -11.36 1.80 -3.10
C ALA A 51 -12.25 0.70 -3.73
N LYS A 52 -12.25 -0.48 -3.12
CA LYS A 52 -13.50 -1.20 -2.93
C LYS A 52 -14.02 -0.81 -1.56
N ILE A 53 -14.92 0.18 -1.58
CA ILE A 53 -15.86 0.52 -0.51
C ILE A 53 -15.23 1.39 0.61
N CYS A 54 -15.22 2.71 0.41
CA CYS A 54 -15.96 3.52 1.39
C CYS A 54 -17.43 3.30 1.03
N GLN A 55 -18.16 2.58 1.90
CA GLN A 55 -19.59 2.74 1.95
C GLN A 55 -19.82 4.23 2.19
N ALA A 56 -20.73 4.80 1.40
CA ALA A 56 -21.32 6.08 1.68
C ALA A 56 -21.79 6.05 3.14
N GLU A 57 -21.30 6.98 3.95
CA GLU A 57 -21.93 7.29 5.22
C GLU A 57 -23.02 8.31 4.89
N GLU A 58 -24.26 7.91 5.22
CA GLU A 58 -25.53 8.66 5.08
C GLU A 58 -25.53 10.01 5.79
#